data_AF-A0A924UHG5-F1
#
_entry.id   AF-A0A924UHG5-F1
#
_cell.length_a   1.000
_cell.length_b   1.000
_cell.length_c   1.000
_cell.angle_alpha   90.00
_cell.angle_beta   90.00
_cell.angle_gamma   90.00
#
_symmetry.space_group_name_H-M   'P 1'
#
loop_
_entity.id
_entity.type
_entity.pdbx_description
1 polymer ?
#
loop_
_entity_poly.entity_id
_entity_poly.type
_entity_poly.pdbx_seq_one_letter_code
_entity_poly.pdbx_strand_id
1 'polypeptide(L)'
;MDKEIKIFAYMKSLTILYCVLISSCNYNIQKQNAIPTNEIAFSSGRELSFSSVKEQVLTARCLTCHAVNGSRGSNKGQINLESYQNVFELRDRIRDSVLDGSMPDQSPPLSAYEKKLLLAWLDAGASEFAQNEAAPPPAAPPPPPTSVVVPDIPADKIFYAEVKKYVFTTNCVKCHKPGGRREDFTNYQNIFNNLADIKDQLEIGDMPPPPPKGMPLNLAQKKLILTWMKRGAPEKPN
;
A
#
# COMPACT_ATOMS: atom_id res chain seq x y z
N MET A 1 -9.12 -77.72 9.26
CA MET A 1 -9.76 -76.37 9.34
C MET A 1 -8.75 -75.26 9.64
N ASP A 2 -7.50 -75.55 10.06
CA ASP A 2 -6.51 -74.52 10.42
C ASP A 2 -5.81 -73.79 9.26
N LYS A 3 -5.88 -74.31 8.03
CA LYS A 3 -5.26 -73.66 6.85
C LYS A 3 -6.12 -72.51 6.29
N GLU A 4 -7.43 -72.66 6.34
CA GLU A 4 -8.41 -71.66 5.87
C GLU A 4 -8.34 -70.36 6.69
N ILE A 5 -8.19 -70.48 8.02
CA ILE A 5 -8.16 -69.32 8.94
C ILE A 5 -6.91 -68.45 8.71
N LYS A 6 -5.77 -69.06 8.36
CA LYS A 6 -4.52 -68.33 8.10
C LYS A 6 -4.62 -67.51 6.80
N ILE A 7 -5.29 -68.02 5.77
CA ILE A 7 -5.45 -67.32 4.48
C ILE A 7 -6.25 -66.02 4.65
N PHE A 8 -7.31 -66.02 5.46
CA PHE A 8 -8.08 -64.81 5.76
C PHE A 8 -7.29 -63.77 6.57
N ALA A 9 -6.38 -64.18 7.44
CA ALA A 9 -5.52 -63.27 8.21
C ALA A 9 -4.46 -62.59 7.31
N TYR A 10 -3.86 -63.33 6.38
CA TYR A 10 -2.90 -62.77 5.42
C TYR A 10 -3.58 -61.84 4.40
N MET A 11 -4.79 -62.14 3.92
CA MET A 11 -5.54 -61.24 3.04
C MET A 11 -5.92 -59.92 3.74
N LYS A 12 -6.29 -59.95 5.03
CA LYS A 12 -6.59 -58.71 5.79
C LYS A 12 -5.35 -57.85 6.02
N SER A 13 -4.19 -58.45 6.32
CA SER A 13 -2.92 -57.70 6.45
C SER A 13 -2.43 -57.13 5.12
N LEU A 14 -2.61 -57.85 4.01
CA LEU A 14 -2.21 -57.37 2.68
C LEU A 14 -3.09 -56.22 2.19
N THR A 15 -4.37 -56.21 2.56
CA THR A 15 -5.31 -55.14 2.19
C THR A 15 -5.02 -53.85 2.96
N ILE A 16 -4.64 -53.93 4.23
CA ILE A 16 -4.28 -52.75 5.05
C ILE A 16 -2.99 -52.10 4.53
N LEU A 17 -2.00 -52.89 4.11
CA LEU A 17 -0.75 -52.37 3.54
C LEU A 17 -0.97 -51.69 2.18
N TYR A 18 -1.89 -52.19 1.37
CA TYR A 18 -2.26 -51.58 0.08
C TYR A 18 -2.97 -50.22 0.24
N CYS A 19 -3.84 -50.07 1.25
CA CYS A 19 -4.54 -48.81 1.51
C CYS A 19 -3.60 -47.67 1.99
N VAL A 20 -2.49 -47.99 2.64
CA VAL A 20 -1.50 -46.98 3.11
C VAL A 20 -0.70 -46.41 1.94
N LEU A 21 -0.44 -47.18 0.88
CA LEU A 21 0.40 -46.74 -0.24
C LEU A 21 -0.32 -45.80 -1.22
N ILE A 22 -1.65 -45.86 -1.32
CA ILE A 22 -2.45 -44.96 -2.18
C ILE A 22 -2.81 -43.62 -1.53
N SER A 23 -2.48 -43.41 -0.26
CA SER A 23 -2.64 -42.12 0.44
C SER A 23 -1.41 -41.20 0.31
N SER A 24 -0.45 -41.57 -0.55
CA SER A 24 0.62 -40.67 -0.98
C SER A 24 0.01 -39.61 -1.90
N CYS A 25 -0.47 -38.53 -1.29
CA CYS A 25 -0.94 -37.35 -1.98
C CYS A 25 -0.01 -36.98 -3.12
N ASN A 26 -0.61 -36.72 -4.28
CA ASN A 26 0.02 -36.27 -5.50
C ASN A 26 0.64 -34.87 -5.29
N TYR A 27 1.80 -34.84 -4.62
CA TYR A 27 2.56 -33.63 -4.31
C TYR A 27 3.06 -32.92 -5.60
N ASN A 28 3.03 -33.63 -6.72
CA ASN A 28 3.41 -33.08 -8.02
C ASN A 28 2.29 -32.23 -8.66
N ILE A 29 1.00 -32.51 -8.40
CA ILE A 29 -0.10 -31.67 -8.93
C ILE A 29 -0.10 -30.27 -8.30
N GLN A 30 0.29 -30.11 -7.03
CA GLN A 30 0.45 -28.77 -6.45
C GLN A 30 1.64 -27.99 -7.05
N LYS A 31 2.66 -28.69 -7.58
CA LYS A 31 3.82 -28.06 -8.22
C LYS A 31 3.62 -27.82 -9.72
N GLN A 32 2.75 -28.58 -10.37
CA GLN A 32 2.40 -28.43 -11.79
C GLN A 32 1.29 -27.38 -12.03
N ASN A 33 0.58 -26.96 -10.98
CA ASN A 33 -0.19 -25.71 -11.00
C ASN A 33 0.70 -24.48 -10.77
N ALA A 34 2.03 -24.61 -10.85
CA ALA A 34 2.88 -23.49 -11.18
C ALA A 34 2.44 -22.98 -12.56
N ILE A 35 1.57 -21.97 -12.52
CA ILE A 35 1.17 -21.17 -13.67
C ILE A 35 2.44 -20.89 -14.47
N PRO A 36 2.46 -21.19 -15.77
CA PRO A 36 3.62 -20.93 -16.60
C PRO A 36 4.13 -19.52 -16.33
N THR A 37 5.43 -19.42 -16.06
CA THR A 37 6.16 -18.18 -15.70
C THR A 37 6.19 -17.14 -16.83
N ASN A 38 5.38 -17.32 -17.87
CA ASN A 38 5.17 -16.37 -18.94
C ASN A 38 3.71 -15.91 -18.86
N GLU A 39 3.53 -14.63 -18.54
CA GLU A 39 2.24 -13.92 -18.50
C GLU A 39 1.26 -14.29 -17.37
N ILE A 40 1.65 -14.05 -16.11
CA ILE A 40 0.73 -13.23 -15.29
C ILE A 40 0.97 -11.80 -15.77
N ALA A 41 0.40 -11.48 -16.93
CA ALA A 41 0.06 -10.11 -17.27
C ALA A 41 -0.87 -9.68 -16.15
N PHE A 42 -0.41 -8.77 -15.28
CA PHE A 42 -1.35 -7.98 -14.52
C PHE A 42 -2.19 -7.29 -15.60
N SER A 43 -3.40 -7.81 -15.83
CA SER A 43 -4.34 -7.29 -16.81
C SER A 43 -4.27 -5.78 -16.78
N SER A 44 -4.08 -5.17 -17.95
CA SER A 44 -3.71 -3.79 -18.28
C SER A 44 -4.67 -2.73 -17.70
N GLY A 45 -4.87 -2.78 -16.39
CA GLY A 45 -5.94 -2.09 -15.68
C GLY A 45 -6.06 -2.47 -14.19
N ARG A 46 -5.32 -3.47 -13.68
CA ARG A 46 -5.19 -3.65 -12.22
C ARG A 46 -4.02 -2.82 -11.71
N GLU A 47 -4.41 -1.76 -11.05
CA GLU A 47 -3.59 -0.72 -10.47
C GLU A 47 -2.54 -1.26 -9.48
N LEU A 48 -1.25 -1.08 -9.77
CA LEU A 48 -0.16 -1.30 -8.80
C LEU A 48 -0.09 -0.08 -7.88
N SER A 49 -0.89 -0.10 -6.82
CA SER A 49 -0.93 0.92 -5.77
C SER A 49 -0.85 0.32 -4.38
N PHE A 50 -0.55 1.15 -3.39
CA PHE A 50 -0.52 0.73 -2.00
C PHE A 50 -1.84 0.11 -1.55
N SER A 51 -2.98 0.67 -1.96
CA SER A 51 -4.30 0.10 -1.62
C SER A 51 -4.46 -1.33 -2.12
N SER A 52 -4.14 -1.55 -3.40
CA SER A 52 -4.22 -2.85 -4.06
C SER A 52 -3.31 -3.89 -3.40
N VAL A 53 -2.08 -3.52 -3.06
CA VAL A 53 -1.11 -4.39 -2.38
C VAL A 53 -1.47 -4.62 -0.91
N LYS A 54 -1.98 -3.60 -0.23
CA LYS A 54 -2.40 -3.70 1.17
C LYS A 54 -3.56 -4.65 1.33
N GLU A 55 -4.55 -4.59 0.45
CA GLU A 55 -5.70 -5.48 0.47
C GLU A 55 -5.30 -6.92 0.13
N GLN A 56 -4.55 -7.11 -0.95
CA GLN A 56 -4.24 -8.46 -1.47
C GLN A 56 -3.11 -9.18 -0.72
N VAL A 57 -2.17 -8.44 -0.12
CA VAL A 57 -0.97 -9.03 0.50
C VAL A 57 -0.81 -8.58 1.94
N LEU A 58 -0.65 -7.27 2.20
CA LEU A 58 -0.18 -6.82 3.52
C LEU A 58 -1.17 -7.19 4.63
N THR A 59 -2.48 -7.03 4.41
CA THR A 59 -3.50 -7.28 5.44
C THR A 59 -3.51 -8.75 5.86
N ALA A 60 -3.50 -9.67 4.90
CA ALA A 60 -3.58 -11.10 5.20
C ALA A 60 -2.23 -11.68 5.67
N ARG A 61 -1.10 -11.17 5.16
CA ARG A 61 0.21 -11.81 5.30
C ARG A 61 1.16 -11.10 6.26
N CYS A 62 1.03 -9.79 6.41
CA CYS A 62 2.02 -8.96 7.10
C CYS A 62 1.47 -8.33 8.38
N LEU A 63 0.24 -7.79 8.33
CA LEU A 63 -0.35 -7.03 9.44
C LEU A 63 -0.77 -7.89 10.63
N THR A 64 -0.78 -9.22 10.50
CA THR A 64 -0.97 -10.12 11.65
C THR A 64 0.19 -10.05 12.65
N CYS A 65 1.40 -9.70 12.20
CA CYS A 65 2.61 -9.57 13.04
C CYS A 65 3.20 -8.16 13.04
N HIS A 66 2.96 -7.36 12.00
CA HIS A 66 3.57 -6.03 11.82
C HIS A 66 2.54 -4.89 11.90
N ALA A 67 1.53 -5.06 12.75
CA ALA A 67 0.58 -4.01 13.11
C ALA A 67 0.66 -3.72 14.61
N VAL A 68 0.27 -2.51 15.02
CA VAL A 68 0.26 -2.12 16.44
C VAL A 68 -0.56 -3.10 17.28
N ASN A 69 -1.64 -3.64 16.72
CA ASN A 69 -2.51 -4.62 17.37
C ASN A 69 -2.57 -5.94 16.57
N GLY A 70 -1.44 -6.40 16.03
CA GLY A 70 -1.35 -7.64 15.28
C GLY A 70 -1.73 -8.87 16.11
N SER A 71 -2.56 -9.75 15.54
CA SER A 71 -3.07 -10.95 16.23
C SER A 71 -2.00 -12.00 16.59
N ARG A 72 -0.78 -11.88 16.06
CA ARG A 72 0.35 -12.80 16.26
C ARG A 72 1.61 -12.11 16.76
N GLY A 73 1.48 -10.89 17.25
CA GLY A 73 2.56 -10.06 17.74
C GLY A 73 2.36 -8.63 17.30
N SER A 74 2.34 -7.73 18.26
CA SER A 74 2.31 -6.30 17.98
C SER A 74 3.69 -5.84 17.50
N ASN A 75 3.76 -5.23 16.31
CA ASN A 75 4.98 -4.66 15.72
C ASN A 75 6.22 -5.54 15.87
N LYS A 76 6.14 -6.81 15.45
CA LYS A 76 7.25 -7.75 15.54
C LYS A 76 8.51 -7.15 14.89
N GLY A 77 9.62 -7.20 15.63
CA GLY A 77 10.89 -6.59 15.19
C GLY A 77 10.86 -5.05 15.15
N GLN A 78 9.95 -4.41 15.91
CA GLN A 78 9.72 -2.95 15.93
C GLN A 78 9.35 -2.38 14.55
N ILE A 79 8.76 -3.22 13.69
CA ILE A 79 8.29 -2.84 12.36
C ILE A 79 6.76 -2.69 12.40
N ASN A 80 6.27 -1.55 11.93
CA ASN A 80 4.86 -1.27 11.69
C ASN A 80 4.61 -1.07 10.19
N LEU A 81 3.71 -1.82 9.58
CA LEU A 81 3.37 -1.77 8.15
C LEU A 81 1.94 -1.27 7.87
N GLU A 82 1.27 -0.67 8.87
CA GLU A 82 -0.14 -0.27 8.77
C GLU A 82 -0.37 0.93 7.85
N SER A 83 0.62 1.81 7.72
CA SER A 83 0.56 3.02 6.89
C SER A 83 1.39 2.87 5.62
N TYR A 84 1.02 3.62 4.58
CA TYR A 84 1.82 3.72 3.37
C TYR A 84 3.25 4.19 3.67
N GLN A 85 3.38 5.28 4.43
CA GLN A 85 4.67 5.89 4.76
C GLN A 85 5.64 4.87 5.38
N ASN A 86 5.20 4.11 6.38
CA ASN A 86 6.06 3.13 7.02
C ASN A 86 6.50 2.02 6.05
N VAL A 87 5.57 1.55 5.19
CA VAL A 87 5.88 0.54 4.18
C VAL A 87 6.84 1.10 3.14
N PHE A 88 6.68 2.35 2.73
CA PHE A 88 7.53 3.03 1.76
C PHE A 88 8.94 3.26 2.28
N GLU A 89 9.10 3.67 3.54
CA GLU A 89 10.39 3.84 4.21
C GLU A 89 11.12 2.50 4.37
N LEU A 90 10.38 1.44 4.66
CA LEU A 90 10.92 0.09 4.85
C LEU A 90 10.98 -0.74 3.56
N ARG A 91 10.64 -0.16 2.39
CA ARG A 91 10.38 -0.89 1.15
C ARG A 91 11.54 -1.79 0.73
N ASP A 92 12.78 -1.34 0.88
CA ASP A 92 13.98 -2.10 0.50
C ASP A 92 14.18 -3.29 1.45
N ARG A 93 14.00 -3.08 2.75
CA ARG A 93 14.05 -4.15 3.76
C ARG A 93 12.94 -5.19 3.57
N ILE A 94 11.73 -4.73 3.25
CA ILE A 94 10.59 -5.61 2.93
C ILE A 94 10.92 -6.43 1.69
N ARG A 95 11.45 -5.79 0.65
CA ARG A 95 11.87 -6.44 -0.60
C ARG A 95 12.89 -7.54 -0.35
N ASP A 96 13.94 -7.25 0.40
CA ASP A 96 15.01 -8.22 0.70
C ASP A 96 14.48 -9.42 1.49
N SER A 97 13.67 -9.17 2.53
CA SER A 97 13.08 -10.23 3.37
C SER A 97 12.08 -11.11 2.60
N VAL A 98 11.42 -10.57 1.58
CA VAL A 98 10.52 -11.32 0.71
C VAL A 98 11.31 -12.12 -0.32
N LEU A 99 12.43 -11.58 -0.83
CA LEU A 99 13.30 -12.24 -1.79
C LEU A 99 14.00 -13.45 -1.18
N ASP A 100 14.62 -13.28 -0.02
CA ASP A 100 15.33 -14.34 0.71
C ASP A 100 14.38 -15.36 1.37
N GLY A 101 13.09 -15.03 1.46
CA GLY A 101 12.06 -15.92 2.01
C GLY A 101 12.04 -15.99 3.54
N SER A 102 12.74 -15.08 4.22
CA SER A 102 12.73 -14.95 5.68
C SER A 102 11.38 -14.47 6.22
N MET A 103 10.55 -13.83 5.39
CA MET A 103 9.21 -13.37 5.75
C MET A 103 8.14 -13.90 4.80
N PRO A 104 6.98 -14.36 5.32
CA PRO A 104 6.61 -14.44 6.75
C PRO A 104 7.33 -15.58 7.50
N ASP A 105 7.82 -15.33 8.72
CA ASP A 105 8.66 -16.28 9.47
C ASP A 105 7.89 -17.37 10.24
N GLN A 106 6.65 -17.09 10.66
CA GLN A 106 5.79 -17.99 11.45
C GLN A 106 4.40 -18.17 10.82
N SER A 107 4.31 -17.91 9.53
CA SER A 107 3.10 -18.10 8.72
C SER A 107 3.46 -18.80 7.41
N PRO A 108 2.49 -19.41 6.71
CA PRO A 108 2.75 -19.97 5.40
C PRO A 108 3.46 -18.94 4.50
N PRO A 109 4.42 -19.38 3.66
CA PRO A 109 5.13 -18.49 2.75
C PRO A 109 4.14 -17.81 1.80
N LEU A 110 4.51 -16.63 1.28
CA LEU A 110 3.73 -15.97 0.23
C LEU A 110 3.57 -16.93 -0.95
N SER A 111 2.36 -17.00 -1.50
CA SER A 111 2.15 -17.66 -2.78
C SER A 111 2.97 -16.97 -3.86
N ALA A 112 3.23 -17.69 -4.96
CA ALA A 112 3.95 -17.13 -6.11
C ALA A 112 3.27 -15.84 -6.64
N TYR A 113 1.93 -15.78 -6.62
CA TYR A 113 1.17 -14.60 -7.02
C TYR A 113 1.37 -13.43 -6.05
N GLU A 114 1.21 -13.64 -4.74
CA GLU A 114 1.37 -12.58 -3.72
C GLU A 114 2.81 -12.03 -3.73
N LYS A 115 3.81 -12.90 -3.81
CA LYS A 115 5.23 -12.51 -3.92
C LYS A 115 5.46 -11.69 -5.19
N LYS A 116 4.93 -12.13 -6.35
CA LYS A 116 5.05 -11.39 -7.60
C LYS A 116 4.38 -10.03 -7.55
N LEU A 117 3.16 -9.92 -7.00
CA LEU A 117 2.43 -8.66 -6.86
C LEU A 117 3.17 -7.66 -5.97
N LEU A 118 3.61 -8.10 -4.79
CA LEU A 118 4.33 -7.24 -3.86
C LEU A 118 5.66 -6.76 -4.44
N LEU A 119 6.45 -7.66 -5.04
CA LEU A 119 7.73 -7.28 -5.66
C LEU A 119 7.54 -6.37 -6.87
N ALA A 120 6.55 -6.63 -7.73
CA ALA A 120 6.28 -5.77 -8.88
C ALA A 120 5.91 -4.34 -8.45
N TRP A 121 5.12 -4.18 -7.39
CA TRP A 121 4.80 -2.86 -6.86
C TRP A 121 6.03 -2.17 -6.23
N LEU A 122 6.84 -2.90 -5.46
CA LEU A 122 8.08 -2.37 -4.86
C LEU A 122 9.09 -1.94 -5.94
N ASP A 123 9.29 -2.78 -6.96
CA ASP A 123 10.18 -2.54 -8.10
C ASP A 123 9.69 -1.37 -8.97
N ALA A 124 8.37 -1.16 -9.05
CA ALA A 124 7.75 0.02 -9.69
C ALA A 124 7.83 1.30 -8.83
N GLY A 125 8.61 1.29 -7.75
CA GLY A 125 8.81 2.45 -6.88
C GLY A 125 7.79 2.57 -5.74
N ALA A 126 7.05 1.51 -5.44
CA ALA A 126 6.10 1.43 -4.32
C ALA A 126 5.09 2.59 -4.31
N SER A 127 4.48 2.91 -5.45
CA SER A 127 3.55 4.04 -5.56
C SER A 127 2.37 3.91 -4.60
N GLU A 128 2.07 4.97 -3.83
CA GLU A 128 0.87 5.04 -3.00
C GLU A 128 -0.42 4.87 -3.82
N PHE A 129 -0.43 5.47 -5.02
CA PHE A 129 -1.61 5.59 -5.87
C PHE A 129 -1.45 4.82 -7.18
N ALA A 130 -2.56 4.73 -7.89
CA ALA A 130 -2.62 4.33 -9.28
C ALA A 130 -1.55 4.96 -10.13
N GLN A 131 -0.68 4.14 -10.68
CA GLN A 131 -0.03 4.50 -11.92
C GLN A 131 -1.07 4.31 -13.03
N ASN A 132 -1.82 5.38 -13.34
CA ASN A 132 -2.65 5.40 -14.54
C ASN A 132 -1.72 5.36 -15.75
N GLU A 133 -1.72 4.23 -16.46
CA GLU A 133 -1.25 4.19 -17.83
C GLU A 133 -2.15 5.11 -18.67
N ALA A 134 -1.52 6.02 -19.42
CA ALA A 134 -2.22 7.07 -20.14
C ALA A 134 -3.12 6.51 -21.26
N ALA A 135 -4.44 6.59 -21.09
CA ALA A 135 -5.44 6.57 -22.16
C ALA A 135 -6.62 7.51 -21.80
N PRO A 136 -7.26 8.17 -22.78
CA PRO A 136 -8.27 9.21 -22.52
C PRO A 136 -9.59 8.60 -22.00
N PRO A 137 -10.30 9.25 -21.06
CA PRO A 137 -11.42 8.64 -20.35
C PRO A 137 -12.75 8.70 -21.15
N PRO A 138 -13.57 7.63 -21.15
CA PRO A 138 -15.00 7.74 -21.42
C PRO A 138 -15.73 8.34 -20.21
N ALA A 139 -16.79 9.10 -20.46
CA ALA A 139 -17.46 9.99 -19.50
C ALA A 139 -17.94 9.31 -18.20
N ALA A 140 -17.64 9.93 -17.05
CA ALA A 140 -17.87 9.39 -15.70
C ALA A 140 -19.28 9.68 -15.13
N PRO A 141 -19.81 8.80 -14.25
CA PRO A 141 -20.89 9.15 -13.33
C PRO A 141 -20.40 10.09 -12.19
N PRO A 142 -21.28 10.88 -11.55
CA PRO A 142 -20.89 12.00 -10.70
C PRO A 142 -20.18 11.56 -9.39
N PRO A 143 -19.14 12.30 -8.94
CA PRO A 143 -18.36 11.96 -7.76
C PRO A 143 -19.12 12.21 -6.44
N PRO A 144 -18.82 11.47 -5.36
CA PRO A 144 -19.35 11.72 -4.03
C PRO A 144 -18.90 13.09 -3.48
N PRO A 145 -19.72 13.75 -2.65
CA PRO A 145 -19.59 15.17 -2.34
C PRO A 145 -18.59 15.45 -1.23
N THR A 146 -17.28 15.24 -1.43
CA THR A 146 -16.23 15.96 -0.64
C THR A 146 -14.80 15.88 -1.18
N SER A 147 -14.55 15.28 -2.34
CA SER A 147 -13.21 15.35 -2.95
C SER A 147 -13.05 16.68 -3.68
N VAL A 148 -12.24 17.59 -3.13
CA VAL A 148 -11.85 18.81 -3.85
C VAL A 148 -11.11 18.39 -5.11
N VAL A 149 -11.74 18.62 -6.26
CA VAL A 149 -11.13 18.40 -7.57
C VAL A 149 -10.15 19.54 -7.82
N VAL A 150 -8.86 19.23 -7.82
CA VAL A 150 -7.80 20.17 -8.22
C VAL A 150 -7.67 20.06 -9.74
N PRO A 151 -7.85 21.15 -10.50
CA PRO A 151 -7.63 21.12 -11.94
C PRO A 151 -6.14 20.88 -12.26
N ASP A 152 -5.86 20.40 -13.47
CA ASP A 152 -4.47 20.31 -13.94
C ASP A 152 -3.97 21.71 -14.31
N ILE A 153 -3.23 22.33 -13.39
CA ILE A 153 -2.69 23.69 -13.55
C ILE A 153 -1.26 23.57 -14.05
N PRO A 154 -0.88 24.19 -15.19
CA PRO A 154 0.49 24.21 -15.67
C PRO A 154 1.44 24.71 -14.59
N ALA A 155 2.61 24.06 -14.48
CA ALA A 155 3.52 24.29 -13.37
C ALA A 155 3.94 25.76 -13.23
N ASP A 156 4.07 26.51 -14.34
CA ASP A 156 4.40 27.94 -14.38
C ASP A 156 3.26 28.87 -13.91
N LYS A 157 2.03 28.36 -13.91
CA LYS A 157 0.80 29.07 -13.49
C LYS A 157 0.38 28.78 -12.06
N ILE A 158 1.14 27.99 -11.31
CA ILE A 158 0.83 27.72 -9.89
C ILE A 158 1.35 28.88 -9.03
N PHE A 159 0.46 29.69 -8.47
CA PHE A 159 0.80 30.75 -7.52
C PHE A 159 0.12 30.49 -6.18
N TYR A 160 0.34 31.39 -5.23
CA TYR A 160 -0.26 31.26 -3.90
C TYR A 160 -1.79 31.16 -3.95
N ALA A 161 -2.46 31.84 -4.89
CA ALA A 161 -3.91 31.82 -5.00
C ALA A 161 -4.48 30.40 -5.19
N GLU A 162 -3.84 29.60 -6.05
CA GLU A 162 -4.22 28.23 -6.36
C GLU A 162 -3.99 27.32 -5.15
N VAL A 163 -2.80 27.38 -4.55
CA VAL A 163 -2.46 26.56 -3.37
C VAL A 163 -3.34 26.93 -2.18
N LYS A 164 -3.63 28.23 -1.97
CA LYS A 164 -4.54 28.70 -0.93
C LYS A 164 -5.93 28.12 -1.10
N LYS A 165 -6.47 28.18 -2.32
CA LYS A 165 -7.82 27.71 -2.65
C LYS A 165 -7.95 26.21 -2.46
N TYR A 166 -7.00 25.44 -2.98
CA TYR A 166 -7.14 23.99 -3.08
C TYR A 166 -6.51 23.24 -1.90
N VAL A 167 -5.58 23.84 -1.16
CA VAL A 167 -4.83 23.16 -0.09
C VAL A 167 -5.03 23.85 1.26
N PHE A 168 -4.55 25.09 1.42
CA PHE A 168 -4.51 25.72 2.75
C PHE A 168 -5.91 25.94 3.34
N THR A 169 -6.85 26.48 2.54
CA THR A 169 -8.21 26.76 3.03
C THR A 169 -8.96 25.49 3.42
N THR A 170 -8.77 24.42 2.64
CA THR A 170 -9.49 23.15 2.82
C THR A 170 -8.91 22.31 3.96
N ASN A 171 -7.58 22.22 4.05
CA ASN A 171 -6.91 21.20 4.86
C ASN A 171 -6.12 21.76 6.05
N CYS A 172 -5.68 23.02 6.00
CA CYS A 172 -4.75 23.58 6.98
C CYS A 172 -5.41 24.60 7.92
N VAL A 173 -6.13 25.56 7.36
CA VAL A 173 -6.67 26.75 8.07
C VAL A 173 -7.67 26.39 9.18
N LYS A 174 -8.31 25.21 9.10
CA LYS A 174 -9.19 24.73 10.18
C LYS A 174 -8.47 24.66 11.54
N CYS A 175 -7.19 24.32 11.53
CA CYS A 175 -6.34 24.23 12.72
C CYS A 175 -5.31 25.37 12.82
N HIS A 176 -4.85 25.90 11.68
CA HIS A 176 -3.82 26.93 11.56
C HIS A 176 -4.44 28.30 11.27
N LYS A 177 -5.04 28.92 12.29
CA LYS A 177 -5.81 30.18 12.19
C LYS A 177 -5.27 31.27 13.14
N PRO A 178 -5.56 32.56 12.89
CA PRO A 178 -5.15 33.64 13.76
C PRO A 178 -5.66 33.44 15.19
N GLY A 179 -4.78 33.64 16.18
CA GLY A 179 -5.11 33.43 17.60
C GLY A 179 -5.33 31.96 17.99
N GLY A 180 -5.04 31.01 17.10
CA GLY A 180 -5.05 29.58 17.40
C GLY A 180 -3.85 29.13 18.25
N ARG A 181 -3.83 27.84 18.60
CA ARG A 181 -2.69 27.19 19.30
C ARG A 181 -1.55 26.77 18.37
N ARG A 182 -1.67 27.09 17.08
CA ARG A 182 -0.75 26.71 15.99
C ARG A 182 -0.44 27.96 15.17
N GLU A 183 0.56 27.88 14.32
CA GLU A 183 0.94 28.89 13.36
C GLU A 183 -0.27 29.28 12.49
N ASP A 184 -0.38 30.55 12.14
CA ASP A 184 -1.49 31.05 11.32
C ASP A 184 -1.18 30.88 9.83
N PHE A 185 -1.98 30.06 9.11
CA PHE A 185 -1.82 29.85 7.66
C PHE A 185 -2.94 30.51 6.83
N THR A 186 -3.53 31.60 7.32
CA THR A 186 -4.58 32.33 6.57
C THR A 186 -4.06 33.32 5.53
N ASN A 187 -2.78 33.69 5.62
CA ASN A 187 -2.13 34.65 4.72
C ASN A 187 -0.77 34.14 4.20
N TYR A 188 -0.34 34.71 3.07
CA TYR A 188 0.87 34.29 2.36
C TYR A 188 2.11 34.47 3.23
N GLN A 189 2.28 35.63 3.87
CA GLN A 189 3.49 35.94 4.61
C GLN A 189 3.76 34.93 5.73
N ASN A 190 2.73 34.57 6.48
CA ASN A 190 2.89 33.59 7.56
C ASN A 190 3.18 32.19 7.00
N ILE A 191 2.56 31.79 5.89
CA ILE A 191 2.90 30.52 5.23
C ILE A 191 4.35 30.55 4.74
N PHE A 192 4.75 31.63 4.07
CA PHE A 192 6.08 31.79 3.51
C PHE A 192 7.17 31.71 4.58
N ASN A 193 6.95 32.36 5.71
CA ASN A 193 7.85 32.33 6.87
C ASN A 193 7.99 30.93 7.50
N ASN A 194 7.02 30.03 7.28
CA ASN A 194 7.00 28.67 7.81
C ASN A 194 7.18 27.60 6.71
N LEU A 195 7.64 27.97 5.51
CA LEU A 195 7.69 27.05 4.36
C LEU A 195 8.54 25.81 4.60
N ALA A 196 9.68 25.96 5.27
CA ALA A 196 10.58 24.86 5.60
C ALA A 196 9.86 23.84 6.48
N ASP A 197 9.27 24.29 7.59
CA ASP A 197 8.54 23.44 8.52
C ASP A 197 7.34 22.77 7.86
N ILE A 198 6.57 23.52 7.04
CA ILE A 198 5.44 22.94 6.30
C ILE A 198 5.93 21.84 5.36
N LYS A 199 7.01 22.08 4.61
CA LYS A 199 7.58 21.09 3.69
C LYS A 199 8.01 19.83 4.44
N ASP A 200 8.74 20.00 5.56
CA ASP A 200 9.21 18.88 6.36
C ASP A 200 8.04 18.06 6.91
N GLN A 201 7.00 18.72 7.43
CA GLN A 201 5.79 18.05 7.93
C GLN A 201 5.00 17.30 6.84
N LEU A 202 4.99 17.81 5.61
CA LEU A 202 4.39 17.14 4.44
C LEU A 202 5.21 15.95 3.95
N GLU A 203 6.53 16.00 4.12
CA GLU A 203 7.48 14.95 3.73
C GLU A 203 7.45 13.78 4.72
N ILE A 204 7.40 14.05 6.02
CA ILE A 204 7.26 13.01 7.06
C ILE A 204 5.81 12.51 7.20
N GLY A 205 4.83 13.26 6.68
CA GLY A 205 3.42 12.86 6.67
C GLY A 205 2.65 13.11 7.97
N ASP A 206 3.22 13.88 8.91
CA ASP A 206 2.57 14.22 10.18
C ASP A 206 1.42 15.23 10.01
N MET A 207 1.50 16.08 8.99
CA MET A 207 0.48 17.09 8.69
C MET A 207 0.03 17.04 7.22
N PRO A 208 -1.28 17.21 6.96
CA PRO A 208 -2.37 17.25 7.94
C PRO A 208 -2.60 15.87 8.60
N PRO A 209 -3.06 15.83 9.88
CA PRO A 209 -3.24 14.57 10.58
C PRO A 209 -4.38 13.74 9.97
N PRO A 210 -4.38 12.41 10.15
CA PRO A 210 -5.44 11.56 9.62
C PRO A 210 -6.81 11.85 10.26
N PRO A 211 -7.91 11.40 9.62
CA PRO A 211 -9.23 11.45 10.23
C PRO A 211 -9.25 10.68 11.56
N PRO A 212 -10.05 11.11 12.55
CA PRO A 212 -10.99 12.23 12.49
C PRO A 212 -10.35 13.59 12.83
N LYS A 213 -9.06 13.62 13.18
CA LYS A 213 -8.38 14.83 13.69
C LYS A 213 -8.13 15.86 12.60
N GLY A 214 -7.85 15.41 11.38
CA GLY A 214 -7.64 16.27 10.22
C GLY A 214 -8.11 15.62 8.94
N MET A 215 -7.80 16.29 7.83
CA MET A 215 -8.08 15.81 6.48
C MET A 215 -6.74 15.79 5.73
N PRO A 216 -6.14 14.61 5.54
CA PRO A 216 -4.93 14.46 4.73
C PRO A 216 -5.09 15.05 3.34
N LEU A 217 -3.99 15.49 2.74
CA LEU A 217 -3.99 15.94 1.35
C LEU A 217 -4.20 14.75 0.42
N ASN A 218 -5.07 14.89 -0.57
CA ASN A 218 -5.06 13.98 -1.70
C ASN A 218 -3.83 14.22 -2.61
N LEU A 219 -3.55 13.31 -3.54
CA LEU A 219 -2.38 13.40 -4.42
C LEU A 219 -2.33 14.72 -5.20
N ALA A 220 -3.46 15.17 -5.75
CA ALA A 220 -3.50 16.39 -6.55
C ALA A 220 -3.18 17.63 -5.69
N GLN A 221 -3.68 17.67 -4.46
CA GLN A 221 -3.35 18.70 -3.48
C GLN A 221 -1.87 18.64 -3.05
N LYS A 222 -1.33 17.45 -2.74
CA LYS A 222 0.09 17.27 -2.36
C LYS A 222 1.03 17.65 -3.52
N LYS A 223 0.71 17.23 -4.74
CA LYS A 223 1.45 17.61 -5.96
C LYS A 223 1.42 19.12 -6.17
N LEU A 224 0.25 19.76 -6.01
CA LEU A 224 0.09 21.20 -6.19
C LEU A 224 0.98 21.99 -5.22
N ILE A 225 0.91 21.71 -3.91
CA ILE A 225 1.69 22.44 -2.90
C ILE A 225 3.19 22.19 -3.04
N LEU A 226 3.63 20.96 -3.27
CA LEU A 226 5.06 20.65 -3.43
C LEU A 226 5.64 21.26 -4.72
N THR A 227 4.87 21.29 -5.81
CA THR A 227 5.30 21.95 -7.06
C THR A 227 5.45 23.45 -6.86
N TRP A 228 4.52 24.09 -6.15
CA TRP A 228 4.62 25.50 -5.79
C TRP A 228 5.84 25.80 -4.92
N MET A 229 6.07 25.00 -3.87
CA MET A 229 7.25 25.13 -2.99
C MET A 229 8.56 24.97 -3.76
N LYS A 230 8.66 23.98 -4.66
CA LYS A 230 9.84 23.74 -5.50
C LYS A 230 10.19 24.94 -6.40
N ARG A 231 9.19 25.75 -6.76
CA ARG A 231 9.36 26.97 -7.56
C ARG A 231 9.71 28.21 -6.71
N GLY A 232 9.99 28.05 -5.42
CA GLY A 232 10.25 29.16 -4.50
C GLY A 232 8.98 29.82 -3.99
N ALA A 233 7.84 29.11 -4.05
CA ALA A 233 6.56 29.54 -3.50
C ALA A 233 6.09 30.94 -4.00
N PRO A 234 5.99 31.19 -5.32
CA PRO A 234 5.64 32.51 -5.83
C PRO A 234 4.24 32.96 -5.39
N GLU A 235 4.12 34.20 -4.89
CA GLU A 235 2.84 34.77 -4.46
C GLU A 235 1.91 35.08 -5.63
N LYS A 236 2.48 35.68 -6.69
CA LYS A 236 1.77 36.19 -7.86
C LYS A 236 2.66 36.05 -9.11
N PRO A 237 2.10 36.21 -10.33
CA PRO A 237 2.92 36.32 -11.54
C PRO A 237 3.94 37.47 -11.41
N ASN A 238 5.14 37.25 -11.97
CA ASN A 238 6.14 38.29 -12.12
C ASN A 238 5.67 39.39 -13.09
#